data_AF-T0TER9-F1
#
_entry.id   AF-T0TER9-F1
#
_cell.length_a   1.000
_cell.length_b   1.000
_cell.length_c   1.000
_cell.angle_alpha   90.00
_cell.angle_beta   90.00
_cell.angle_gamma   90.00
#
_symmetry.space_group_name_H-M   'P 1'
#
loop_
_entity.id
_entity.type
_entity.pdbx_description
1 polymer ?
#
loop_
_entity_poly.entity_id
_entity_poly.type
_entity_poly.pdbx_seq_one_letter_code
_entity_poly.pdbx_strand_id
1 'polypeptide(L)'
;MIKLLKIGQKVSQKEVFMWNILGSLASAAMSTLLLLSVARLLDSYNADVFSIAYAVGNLLITVATFQVRDFQATDIKEKYSFNNYFYARVLTIIIMIVVALGYVVVHGYDFYKSLCVVLICFYRSSDALSDVFQGMFQQHERLDIAGKSLFLEMDLSL
;
A
#
# COMPACT_ATOMS: atom_id res chain seq x y z
N MET A 1 -32.01 22.60 -5.01
CA MET A 1 -31.95 21.37 -5.84
C MET A 1 -30.57 20.71 -5.74
N ILE A 2 -30.07 20.57 -4.51
CA ILE A 2 -28.83 19.85 -4.18
C ILE A 2 -29.32 18.65 -3.39
N LYS A 3 -29.27 17.45 -3.99
CA LYS A 3 -29.65 16.19 -3.36
C LYS A 3 -28.66 15.90 -2.23
N LEU A 4 -28.96 16.42 -1.05
CA LEU A 4 -28.17 16.32 0.17
C LEU A 4 -28.29 14.97 0.91
N LEU A 5 -28.98 13.96 0.39
CA LEU A 5 -29.25 12.74 1.16
C LEU A 5 -29.33 11.49 0.28
N LYS A 6 -28.24 10.71 0.26
CA LYS A 6 -28.29 9.24 0.07
C LYS A 6 -27.25 8.55 0.96
N ILE A 7 -27.19 8.94 2.23
CA ILE A 7 -26.57 8.17 3.30
C ILE A 7 -27.64 7.17 3.75
N GLY A 8 -27.74 5.99 3.12
CA GLY A 8 -28.71 4.98 3.59
C GLY A 8 -29.21 3.90 2.63
N GLN A 9 -28.70 3.75 1.40
CA GLN A 9 -29.05 2.57 0.58
C GLN A 9 -28.00 1.47 0.76
N LYS A 10 -28.43 0.29 1.21
CA LYS A 10 -27.64 -0.96 1.17
C LYS A 10 -27.21 -1.18 -0.28
N VAL A 11 -25.93 -0.96 -0.59
CA VAL A 11 -25.37 -1.31 -1.90
C VAL A 11 -25.35 -2.83 -1.98
N SER A 12 -25.71 -3.39 -3.13
CA SER A 12 -25.71 -4.85 -3.30
C SER A 12 -24.29 -5.37 -3.14
N GLN A 13 -24.07 -6.32 -2.22
CA GLN A 13 -22.76 -6.93 -1.94
C GLN A 13 -22.02 -7.39 -3.22
N LYS A 14 -22.77 -7.77 -4.27
CA LYS A 14 -22.21 -8.14 -5.59
C LYS A 14 -21.58 -6.96 -6.34
N GLU A 15 -22.19 -5.79 -6.28
CA GLU A 15 -21.64 -4.58 -6.93
C GLU A 15 -20.36 -4.14 -6.23
N VAL A 16 -20.36 -4.19 -4.91
CA VAL A 16 -19.20 -3.88 -4.06
C VAL A 16 -18.04 -4.82 -4.34
N PHE A 17 -18.33 -6.12 -4.43
CA PHE A 17 -17.35 -7.15 -4.78
C PHE A 17 -16.80 -6.95 -6.21
N MET A 18 -17.66 -6.60 -7.18
CA MET A 18 -17.21 -6.27 -8.54
C MET A 18 -16.28 -5.06 -8.57
N TRP A 19 -16.63 -3.98 -7.86
CA TRP A 19 -15.79 -2.78 -7.80
C TRP A 19 -14.46 -3.04 -7.09
N ASN A 20 -14.45 -3.91 -6.08
CA ASN A 20 -13.23 -4.29 -5.37
C ASN A 20 -12.29 -5.14 -6.26
N ILE A 21 -12.86 -6.08 -7.02
CA ILE A 21 -12.11 -6.87 -8.00
C ILE A 21 -11.57 -5.98 -9.11
N LEU A 22 -12.40 -5.08 -9.66
CA LEU A 22 -11.97 -4.17 -10.72
C LEU A 22 -10.86 -3.21 -10.25
N GLY A 23 -10.98 -2.65 -9.04
CA GLY A 23 -9.95 -1.78 -8.46
C GLY A 23 -8.64 -2.53 -8.18
N SER A 24 -8.74 -3.74 -7.63
CA SER A 24 -7.57 -4.59 -7.37
C SER A 24 -6.88 -5.02 -8.67
N LEU A 25 -7.66 -5.37 -9.70
CA LEU A 25 -7.14 -5.75 -11.01
C LEU A 25 -6.50 -4.57 -11.75
N ALA A 26 -7.07 -3.38 -11.64
CA ALA A 26 -6.50 -2.16 -12.22
C ALA A 26 -5.20 -1.76 -11.50
N SER A 27 -5.13 -1.87 -10.18
CA SER A 27 -3.92 -1.62 -9.39
C SER A 27 -2.79 -2.62 -9.73
N ALA A 28 -3.14 -3.90 -9.87
CA ALA A 28 -2.20 -4.95 -10.29
C ALA A 28 -1.71 -4.73 -11.74
N ALA A 29 -2.59 -4.31 -12.66
CA ALA A 29 -2.21 -3.99 -14.03
C ALA A 29 -1.29 -2.78 -14.11
N MET A 30 -1.56 -1.72 -13.34
CA MET A 30 -0.77 -0.49 -13.33
C MET A 30 0.66 -0.72 -12.79
N SER A 31 0.78 -1.45 -11.68
CA SER A 31 2.10 -1.82 -11.12
C SER A 31 2.90 -2.71 -12.08
N THR A 32 2.23 -3.59 -12.81
CA THR A 32 2.87 -4.45 -13.82
C THR A 32 3.30 -3.65 -15.06
N LEU A 33 2.49 -2.69 -15.51
CA LEU A 33 2.82 -1.84 -16.67
C LEU A 33 4.01 -0.91 -16.36
N LEU A 34 4.05 -0.34 -15.16
CA LEU A 34 5.15 0.51 -14.73
C LEU A 34 6.46 -0.30 -14.64
N LEU A 35 6.38 -1.53 -14.12
CA LEU A 35 7.51 -2.48 -14.10
C LEU A 35 7.98 -2.85 -15.51
N LEU A 36 7.05 -3.12 -16.44
CA LEU A 36 7.36 -3.44 -17.84
C LEU A 36 7.99 -2.26 -18.58
N SER A 37 7.52 -1.03 -18.32
CA SER A 37 8.10 0.19 -18.89
C SER A 37 9.52 0.43 -18.37
N VAL A 38 9.75 0.27 -17.07
CA VAL A 38 11.10 0.37 -16.48
C VAL A 38 12.01 -0.71 -17.05
N ALA A 39 11.55 -1.96 -17.16
CA ALA A 39 12.34 -3.08 -17.69
C ALA A 39 12.71 -2.97 -19.18
N ARG A 40 11.94 -2.22 -19.99
CA ARG A 40 12.19 -2.01 -21.43
C ARG A 40 12.99 -0.75 -21.72
N LEU A 41 13.03 0.21 -20.80
CA LEU A 41 13.70 1.50 -20.98
C LEU A 41 15.04 1.59 -20.23
N LEU A 42 15.31 0.69 -19.27
CA LEU A 42 16.57 0.64 -18.55
C LEU A 42 17.59 -0.25 -19.23
N ASP A 43 18.82 0.24 -19.24
CA ASP A 43 20.00 -0.55 -19.59
C ASP A 43 20.20 -1.72 -18.60
N SER A 44 20.84 -2.80 -19.06
CA SER A 44 20.95 -4.08 -18.34
C SER A 44 21.50 -3.95 -16.89
N TYR A 45 22.39 -2.99 -16.65
CA TYR A 45 22.88 -2.65 -15.31
C TYR A 45 21.77 -2.11 -14.38
N ASN A 46 20.96 -1.18 -14.88
CA ASN A 46 19.91 -0.55 -14.07
C ASN A 46 18.78 -1.53 -13.75
N ALA A 47 18.52 -2.50 -14.66
CA ALA A 47 17.55 -3.57 -14.41
C ALA A 47 17.98 -4.48 -13.23
N ASP A 48 19.27 -4.77 -13.10
CA ASP A 48 19.82 -5.52 -11.96
C ASP A 48 19.66 -4.74 -10.64
N VAL A 49 20.04 -3.45 -10.65
CA VAL A 49 19.87 -2.56 -9.49
C VAL A 49 18.40 -2.52 -9.03
N PHE A 50 17.49 -2.34 -9.98
CA PHE A 50 16.06 -2.29 -9.68
C PHE A 50 15.56 -3.63 -9.13
N SER A 51 15.97 -4.75 -9.72
CA SER A 51 15.57 -6.10 -9.26
C SER A 51 15.94 -6.36 -7.81
N ILE A 52 17.18 -6.04 -7.42
CA ILE A 52 17.66 -6.17 -6.03
C ILE A 52 16.87 -5.24 -5.11
N ALA A 53 16.74 -3.97 -5.49
CA ALA A 53 16.03 -2.99 -4.67
C ALA A 53 14.55 -3.39 -4.46
N TYR A 54 13.90 -3.94 -5.49
CA TYR A 54 12.53 -4.42 -5.42
C TYR A 54 12.39 -5.67 -4.54
N ALA A 55 13.31 -6.63 -4.67
CA ALA A 55 13.33 -7.81 -3.82
C ALA A 55 13.51 -7.46 -2.34
N VAL A 56 14.44 -6.54 -2.02
CA VAL A 56 14.66 -6.05 -0.66
C VAL A 56 13.43 -5.30 -0.14
N GLY A 57 12.83 -4.42 -0.95
CA GLY A 57 11.59 -3.74 -0.58
C GLY A 57 10.44 -4.71 -0.28
N ASN A 58 10.33 -5.80 -1.04
CA ASN A 58 9.35 -6.88 -0.80
C ASN A 58 9.63 -7.71 0.46
N LEU A 59 10.88 -7.82 0.88
CA LEU A 59 11.21 -8.45 2.16
C LEU A 59 10.86 -7.52 3.33
N LEU A 60 11.19 -6.23 3.20
CA LEU A 60 11.05 -5.25 4.27
C LEU A 60 9.60 -4.81 4.50
N ILE A 61 8.72 -4.89 3.50
CA ILE A 61 7.29 -4.62 3.68
C ILE A 61 6.65 -5.52 4.75
N THR A 62 7.17 -6.74 4.98
CA THR A 62 6.71 -7.62 6.05
C THR A 62 6.94 -7.00 7.44
N VAL A 63 8.02 -6.23 7.61
CA VAL A 63 8.30 -5.48 8.84
C VAL A 63 7.32 -4.32 8.99
N ALA A 64 7.05 -3.57 7.92
CA ALA A 64 6.10 -2.44 7.98
C ALA A 64 4.65 -2.89 8.21
N THR A 65 4.26 -4.04 7.65
CA THR A 65 2.89 -4.58 7.77
C THR A 65 2.65 -5.27 9.11
N PHE A 66 3.61 -6.05 9.61
CA PHE A 66 3.60 -6.75 10.91
C PHE A 66 2.21 -7.33 11.31
N GLN A 67 1.43 -7.78 10.32
CA GLN A 67 0.04 -8.26 10.47
C GLN A 67 -0.91 -7.32 11.25
N VAL A 68 -0.60 -6.03 11.36
CA VAL A 68 -1.44 -5.05 12.08
C VAL A 68 -2.84 -4.96 11.47
N ARG A 69 -2.97 -5.19 10.16
CA ARG A 69 -4.26 -5.19 9.47
C ARG A 69 -5.16 -6.33 9.92
N ASP A 70 -4.62 -7.54 10.09
CA ASP A 70 -5.42 -8.70 10.51
C ASP A 70 -5.94 -8.49 11.95
N PHE A 71 -5.12 -7.88 12.79
CA PHE A 71 -5.52 -7.47 14.13
C PHE A 71 -6.60 -6.38 14.08
N GLN A 72 -6.40 -5.33 13.28
CA GLN A 72 -7.37 -4.23 13.12
C GLN A 72 -8.72 -4.72 12.57
N ALA A 73 -8.71 -5.61 11.58
CA ALA A 73 -9.91 -6.15 10.95
C ALA A 73 -10.74 -7.04 11.91
N THR A 74 -10.09 -7.67 12.90
CA THR A 74 -10.77 -8.51 13.90
C THR A 74 -11.24 -7.73 15.13
N ASP A 75 -10.78 -6.49 15.34
CA ASP A 75 -11.22 -5.60 16.42
C ASP A 75 -12.58 -4.95 16.13
N ILE A 76 -13.62 -5.74 15.88
CA ILE A 76 -14.98 -5.28 15.54
C ILE A 76 -15.59 -4.42 16.66
N LYS A 77 -15.13 -4.59 17.90
CA LYS A 77 -15.60 -3.83 19.07
C LYS A 77 -14.88 -2.49 19.24
N GLU A 78 -13.98 -2.12 18.32
CA GLU A 78 -13.16 -0.90 18.37
C GLU A 78 -12.52 -0.68 19.75
N LYS A 79 -11.94 -1.76 20.32
CA LYS A 79 -11.25 -1.67 21.61
C LYS A 79 -10.09 -0.65 21.52
N TYR A 80 -9.48 -0.54 20.35
CA TYR A 80 -8.51 0.49 20.03
C TYR A 80 -9.04 1.42 18.95
N SER A 81 -8.79 2.72 19.11
CA SER A 81 -9.15 3.71 18.09
C SER A 81 -8.29 3.54 16.83
N PHE A 82 -8.80 3.97 15.69
CA PHE A 82 -8.04 4.00 14.44
C PHE A 82 -6.66 4.67 14.58
N ASN A 83 -6.57 5.74 15.36
CA ASN A 83 -5.31 6.44 15.59
C ASN A 83 -4.24 5.52 16.21
N ASN A 84 -4.62 4.58 17.06
CA ASN A 84 -3.66 3.62 17.62
C ASN A 84 -3.07 2.71 16.53
N TYR A 85 -3.89 2.26 15.58
CA TYR A 85 -3.44 1.48 14.43
C TYR A 85 -2.59 2.31 13.47
N PHE A 86 -2.97 3.57 13.24
CA PHE A 86 -2.21 4.50 12.42
C PHE A 86 -0.82 4.78 13.01
N TYR A 87 -0.73 5.07 14.31
CA TYR A 87 0.56 5.30 14.97
C TYR A 87 1.43 4.04 15.00
N ALA A 88 0.82 2.87 15.23
CA ALA A 88 1.53 1.60 15.12
C ALA A 88 2.11 1.41 13.72
N ARG A 89 1.35 1.75 12.67
CA ARG A 89 1.80 1.68 11.27
C ARG A 89 2.94 2.65 10.98
N VAL A 90 2.86 3.89 11.45
CA VAL A 90 3.94 4.88 11.29
C VAL A 90 5.21 4.38 11.97
N LEU A 91 5.10 3.80 13.18
CA LEU A 91 6.24 3.23 13.90
C LEU A 91 6.88 2.07 13.13
N THR A 92 6.08 1.12 12.61
CA THR A 92 6.62 -0.02 11.85
C THR A 92 7.24 0.40 10.52
N ILE A 93 6.72 1.44 9.87
CA ILE A 93 7.34 2.05 8.68
C ILE A 93 8.69 2.68 9.03
N ILE A 94 8.78 3.43 10.13
CA ILE A 94 10.06 3.99 10.59
C ILE A 94 11.08 2.87 10.84
N ILE A 95 10.66 1.80 11.50
CA ILE A 95 11.51 0.62 11.73
C ILE A 95 11.95 0.02 10.39
N MET A 96 11.05 -0.13 9.42
CA MET A 96 11.38 -0.62 8.08
C MET A 96 12.46 0.22 7.41
N ILE A 97 12.37 1.56 7.48
CA ILE A 97 13.36 2.46 6.89
C ILE A 97 14.70 2.36 7.60
N VAL A 98 14.73 2.26 8.93
CA VAL A 98 15.97 2.07 9.71
C VAL A 98 16.64 0.74 9.31
N VAL A 99 15.86 -0.33 9.18
CA VAL A 99 16.36 -1.63 8.73
C VAL A 99 16.87 -1.56 7.29
N ALA A 100 16.19 -0.85 6.39
CA ALA A 100 16.64 -0.63 5.01
C ALA A 100 18.00 0.09 4.96
N LEU A 101 18.17 1.15 5.74
CA LEU A 101 19.44 1.87 5.84
C LEU A 101 20.55 0.98 6.39
N GLY A 102 20.28 0.22 7.45
CA GLY A 102 21.22 -0.76 8.00
C GLY A 102 21.61 -1.84 6.98
N TYR A 103 20.63 -2.36 6.25
CA TYR A 103 20.85 -3.38 5.21
C TYR A 103 21.80 -2.91 4.13
N VAL A 104 21.59 -1.69 3.62
CA VAL A 104 22.41 -1.06 2.59
C VAL A 104 23.84 -0.82 3.07
N VAL A 105 24.02 -0.35 4.31
CA VAL A 105 25.35 -0.13 4.92
C VAL A 105 26.11 -1.45 5.09
N VAL A 106 25.46 -2.50 5.59
CA VAL A 106 26.08 -3.82 5.81
C VAL A 106 26.52 -4.47 4.49
N HIS A 107 25.74 -4.31 3.42
CA HIS A 107 26.07 -4.89 2.12
C HIS A 107 27.03 -4.03 1.28
N GLY A 108 27.41 -2.83 1.76
CA GLY A 108 28.37 -1.97 1.10
C GLY A 108 27.93 -1.54 -0.31
N TYR A 109 26.65 -1.30 -0.52
CA TYR A 109 26.13 -0.87 -1.82
C TYR A 109 26.67 0.51 -2.20
N ASP A 110 26.86 0.73 -3.50
CA ASP A 110 27.21 2.05 -4.02
C ASP A 110 26.07 3.06 -3.77
N PHE A 111 26.36 4.36 -3.87
CA PHE A 111 25.38 5.41 -3.61
C PHE A 111 24.13 5.25 -4.48
N TYR A 112 24.30 4.82 -5.73
CA TYR A 112 23.20 4.62 -6.67
C TYR A 112 22.25 3.48 -6.24
N LYS A 113 22.76 2.27 -5.98
CA LYS A 113 21.94 1.14 -5.51
C LYS A 113 21.31 1.44 -4.16
N SER A 114 22.06 2.08 -3.26
CA SER A 114 21.59 2.51 -1.95
C SER A 114 20.35 3.41 -2.06
N LEU A 115 20.43 4.43 -2.93
CA LEU A 115 19.33 5.35 -3.18
C LEU A 115 18.11 4.62 -3.76
N CYS A 116 18.32 3.70 -4.72
CA CYS A 116 17.23 2.89 -5.29
C CYS A 116 16.51 2.04 -4.23
N VAL A 117 17.24 1.35 -3.35
CA VAL A 117 16.65 0.54 -2.27
C VAL A 117 15.79 1.41 -1.35
N VAL A 118 16.32 2.56 -0.93
CA VAL A 118 15.61 3.48 -0.03
C VAL A 118 14.36 4.04 -0.71
N LEU A 119 14.44 4.46 -1.97
CA LEU A 119 13.29 4.96 -2.73
C LEU A 119 12.20 3.91 -2.89
N ILE A 120 12.56 2.65 -3.18
CA ILE A 120 11.58 1.55 -3.23
C ILE A 120 10.95 1.32 -1.85
N CYS A 121 11.73 1.36 -0.77
CA CYS A 121 11.18 1.23 0.58
C CYS A 121 10.19 2.37 0.89
N PHE A 122 10.48 3.60 0.48
CA PHE A 122 9.54 4.73 0.59
C PHE A 122 8.26 4.49 -0.22
N TYR A 123 8.37 4.03 -1.47
CA TYR A 123 7.21 3.67 -2.28
C TYR A 123 6.35 2.59 -1.59
N ARG A 124 6.98 1.54 -1.05
CA ARG A 124 6.30 0.46 -0.31
C ARG A 124 5.71 0.93 1.03
N SER A 125 6.23 2.01 1.61
CA SER A 125 5.66 2.63 2.81
C SER A 125 4.27 3.20 2.54
N SER A 126 4.06 3.78 1.34
CA SER A 126 2.75 4.26 0.91
C SER A 126 1.73 3.11 0.83
N ASP A 127 2.13 1.95 0.30
CA ASP A 127 1.27 0.75 0.31
C ASP A 127 0.87 0.35 1.73
N ALA A 128 1.83 0.36 2.67
CA ALA A 128 1.59 0.01 4.07
C ALA A 128 0.67 1.00 4.79
N LEU A 129 0.74 2.29 4.44
CA LEU A 129 -0.19 3.31 4.93
C LEU A 129 -1.60 3.05 4.38
N SER A 130 -1.74 2.86 3.07
CA SER A 130 -3.03 2.54 2.43
C SER A 130 -3.68 1.30 3.04
N ASP A 131 -2.87 0.30 3.42
CA ASP A 131 -3.33 -0.93 4.07
C ASP A 131 -4.03 -0.70 5.42
N VAL A 132 -3.64 0.32 6.20
CA VAL A 132 -4.30 0.64 7.49
C VAL A 132 -5.70 1.24 7.29
N PHE A 133 -5.88 2.01 6.22
CA PHE A 133 -7.19 2.54 5.84
C PHE A 133 -8.10 1.44 5.29
N GLN A 134 -7.55 0.52 4.50
CA GLN A 134 -8.28 -0.68 4.07
C GLN A 134 -8.72 -1.53 5.26
N GLY A 135 -7.83 -1.72 6.25
CA GLY A 135 -8.15 -2.39 7.52
C GLY A 135 -9.30 -1.71 8.27
N MET A 136 -9.31 -0.38 8.31
CA MET A 136 -10.41 0.40 8.91
C MET A 136 -11.75 0.15 8.20
N PHE A 137 -11.76 0.18 6.86
CA PHE A 137 -12.99 -0.07 6.10
C PHE A 137 -13.48 -1.51 6.27
N GLN A 138 -12.56 -2.47 6.40
CA GLN A 138 -12.87 -3.87 6.65
C GLN A 138 -13.46 -4.07 8.05
N GLN A 139 -12.91 -3.40 9.07
CA GLN A 139 -13.39 -3.41 10.47
C GLN A 139 -14.83 -2.91 10.61
N HIS A 140 -15.24 -1.92 9.80
CA HIS A 140 -16.59 -1.33 9.87
C HIS A 140 -17.64 -2.04 9.00
N GLU A 141 -17.32 -3.18 8.36
CA GLU A 141 -18.18 -3.87 7.37
C GLU A 141 -18.66 -2.98 6.20
N ARG A 142 -18.07 -1.79 6.00
CA ARG A 142 -18.42 -0.83 4.95
C ARG A 142 -17.46 -0.93 3.77
N LEU A 143 -17.36 -2.15 3.20
CA LEU A 143 -16.67 -2.39 1.93
C LEU A 143 -17.16 -1.45 0.80
N ASP A 144 -18.37 -0.90 0.93
CA ASP A 144 -18.99 0.08 0.02
C ASP A 144 -18.25 1.43 -0.08
N ILE A 145 -17.52 1.85 0.96
CA ILE A 145 -16.83 3.16 1.01
C ILE A 145 -15.37 3.03 0.54
N ALA A 146 -14.70 1.92 0.89
CA ALA A 146 -13.34 1.62 0.43
C ALA A 146 -13.24 1.58 -1.11
N GLY A 147 -14.22 0.93 -1.77
CA GLY A 147 -14.25 0.86 -3.23
C GLY A 147 -14.48 2.22 -3.91
N LYS A 148 -15.18 3.15 -3.24
CA LYS A 148 -15.47 4.49 -3.78
C LYS A 148 -14.30 5.47 -3.61
N SER A 149 -13.55 5.39 -2.50
CA SER A 149 -12.37 6.24 -2.34
C SER A 149 -11.26 5.84 -3.32
N LEU A 150 -11.08 4.53 -3.53
CA LEU A 150 -10.10 4.01 -4.49
C LEU A 150 -10.39 4.47 -5.94
N PHE A 151 -11.66 4.59 -6.30
CA PHE A 151 -12.08 5.08 -7.62
C PHE A 151 -11.89 6.60 -7.77
N LEU A 152 -12.11 7.38 -6.70
CA LEU A 152 -11.93 8.85 -6.71
C LEU A 152 -10.45 9.27 -6.64
N GLU A 153 -9.59 8.49 -6.00
CA GLU A 153 -8.14 8.74 -5.99
C GLU A 153 -7.52 8.59 -7.39
N MET A 154 -8.04 7.66 -8.20
CA MET A 154 -7.59 7.46 -9.59
C MET A 154 -7.91 8.64 -10.51
N ASP A 155 -9.06 9.31 -10.33
CA ASP A 155 -9.49 10.43 -11.17
C ASP A 155 -8.67 11.71 -10.92
N LEU A 156 -8.07 11.84 -9.73
CA LEU A 156 -7.25 13.01 -9.35
C LEU A 156 -5.76 12.87 -9.72
N SER A 157 -5.33 11.66 -10.09
CA SER A 157 -3.94 11.36 -10.51
C SER A 157 -3.69 11.51 -12.02
N LEU A 158 -4.65 12.08 -12.74
CA LEU A 158 -4.61 12.41 -14.17
C LEU A 158 -4.27 13.91 -14.35
#